data_AF-A0A0C2CZQ2-F1
#
_entry.id   AF-A0A0C2CZQ2-F1
#
_cell.length_a   1.000
_cell.length_b   1.000
_cell.length_c   1.000
_cell.angle_alpha   90.00
_cell.angle_beta   90.00
_cell.angle_gamma   90.00
#
_symmetry.space_group_name_H-M   'P 1'
#
loop_
_entity.id
_entity.type
_entity.pdbx_description
1 polymer ?
#
loop_
_entity_poly.entity_id
_entity_poly.type
_entity_poly.pdbx_seq_one_letter_code
_entity_poly.pdbx_strand_id
1 'polypeptide(L)'
;MEDEYDWYLRADDDAYVIVENLRHFLANYSSKEPHYFGYRWNFFVPHGYADGGVYVLSRPAVEVFNRVMEDPKLCPELHRAEEDQEMGRCLAAAGIYPEDTRDENGSDRLADEYMATEKVLA
;
A
#
# COMPACT_ATOMS: atom_id res chain seq x y z
N MET A 1 -12.69 9.83 -11.14
CA MET A 1 -12.23 8.55 -11.73
C MET A 1 -13.47 7.72 -11.95
N GLU A 2 -13.71 7.24 -13.17
CA GLU A 2 -14.85 6.35 -13.44
C GLU A 2 -14.68 5.03 -12.67
N ASP A 3 -15.81 4.39 -12.36
CA ASP A 3 -15.94 3.18 -11.56
C ASP A 3 -15.36 1.90 -12.21
N GLU A 4 -14.19 1.98 -12.84
CA GLU A 4 -13.66 0.92 -13.71
C GLU A 4 -12.93 -0.19 -12.94
N TYR A 5 -12.20 0.14 -11.87
CA TYR A 5 -11.30 -0.82 -11.19
C TYR A 5 -11.59 -0.99 -9.70
N ASP A 6 -11.56 -2.24 -9.24
CA ASP A 6 -11.77 -2.62 -7.84
C ASP A 6 -10.51 -2.44 -6.97
N TRP A 7 -9.34 -2.57 -7.59
CA TRP A 7 -8.03 -2.55 -6.94
C TRP A 7 -7.04 -1.74 -7.78
N TYR A 8 -6.20 -0.98 -7.09
CA TYR A 8 -5.18 -0.11 -7.65
C TYR A 8 -3.82 -0.52 -7.09
N LEU A 9 -2.87 -0.86 -7.95
CA LEU A 9 -1.52 -1.24 -7.59
C LEU A 9 -0.58 -0.08 -7.92
N ARG A 10 0.20 0.39 -6.94
CA ARG A 10 1.41 1.17 -7.18
C ARG A 10 2.59 0.21 -7.07
N ALA A 11 3.51 0.29 -8.01
CA ALA A 11 4.77 -0.45 -7.97
C ALA A 11 5.86 0.40 -8.63
N ASP A 12 7.07 0.36 -8.08
CA ASP A 12 8.25 0.98 -8.68
C ASP A 12 8.75 0.20 -9.90
N ASP A 13 9.66 0.79 -10.69
CA ASP A 13 10.16 0.20 -11.94
C ASP A 13 11.14 -0.96 -11.73
N ASP A 14 11.56 -1.18 -10.49
CA ASP A 14 12.36 -2.29 -9.99
C ASP A 14 11.55 -3.31 -9.16
N ALA A 15 10.22 -3.15 -9.07
CA ALA A 15 9.34 -4.07 -8.34
C ALA A 15 8.96 -5.31 -9.16
N TYR A 16 8.76 -6.44 -8.47
CA TYR A 16 8.29 -7.68 -9.07
C TYR A 16 7.01 -8.19 -8.41
N VAL A 17 5.94 -8.31 -9.21
CA VAL A 17 4.62 -8.74 -8.73
C VAL A 17 4.13 -9.93 -9.54
N ILE A 18 3.95 -11.08 -8.88
CA ILE A 18 3.24 -12.22 -9.46
C ILE A 18 1.74 -11.96 -9.33
N VAL A 19 1.11 -11.54 -10.43
CA VAL A 19 -0.29 -11.10 -10.44
C VAL A 19 -1.25 -12.19 -9.99
N GLU A 20 -0.97 -13.47 -10.26
CA GLU A 20 -1.75 -14.61 -9.78
C GLU A 20 -1.76 -14.69 -8.25
N ASN A 21 -0.60 -14.47 -7.60
CA ASN A 21 -0.49 -14.46 -6.14
C ASN A 21 -1.23 -13.26 -5.56
N LEU A 22 -1.10 -12.08 -6.19
CA LEU A 22 -1.84 -10.89 -5.78
C LEU A 22 -3.37 -11.13 -5.86
N ARG A 23 -3.87 -11.68 -6.97
CA ARG A 23 -5.30 -12.00 -7.13
C ARG A 23 -5.78 -13.01 -6.08
N HIS A 24 -4.97 -14.03 -5.79
CA HIS A 24 -5.29 -15.01 -4.76
C HIS A 24 -5.38 -14.38 -3.37
N PHE A 25 -4.45 -13.46 -3.04
CA PHE A 25 -4.49 -12.70 -1.79
C PHE A 25 -5.75 -11.82 -1.71
N LEU A 26 -6.02 -11.01 -2.74
CA LEU A 26 -7.14 -10.07 -2.79
C LEU A 26 -8.51 -10.75 -2.79
N ALA A 27 -8.61 -12.01 -3.25
CA ALA A 27 -9.85 -12.78 -3.22
C ALA A 27 -10.42 -13.00 -1.80
N ASN A 28 -9.60 -12.81 -0.76
CA ASN A 28 -10.02 -12.91 0.64
C ASN A 28 -10.62 -11.62 1.21
N TYR A 29 -10.60 -10.52 0.43
CA TYR A 29 -11.01 -9.19 0.87
C TYR A 29 -12.16 -8.64 0.02
N SER A 30 -12.99 -7.82 0.63
CA SER A 30 -14.05 -7.12 -0.08
C SER A 30 -13.49 -5.88 -0.74
N SER A 31 -13.54 -5.79 -2.08
CA SER A 31 -13.16 -4.57 -2.80
C SER A 31 -14.07 -3.37 -2.51
N LYS A 32 -15.17 -3.57 -1.76
CA LYS A 32 -16.10 -2.51 -1.32
C LYS A 32 -15.71 -1.89 0.02
N GLU A 33 -14.72 -2.45 0.71
CA GLU A 33 -14.19 -1.91 1.95
C GLU A 33 -12.86 -1.20 1.69
N PRO A 34 -12.50 -0.16 2.47
CA PRO A 34 -11.26 0.57 2.30
C PRO A 34 -10.06 -0.24 2.83
N HIS A 35 -9.32 -0.83 1.91
CA HIS A 35 -8.07 -1.53 2.16
C HIS A 35 -6.84 -0.76 1.66
N TYR A 36 -5.78 -0.82 2.45
CA TYR A 36 -4.43 -0.34 2.14
C TYR A 36 -3.43 -1.43 2.49
N PHE A 37 -2.93 -2.13 1.48
CA PHE A 37 -2.10 -3.32 1.62
C PHE A 37 -0.66 -3.06 1.21
N GLY A 38 0.28 -3.63 1.94
CA GLY A 38 1.68 -3.75 1.53
C GLY A 38 2.56 -4.25 2.66
N TYR A 39 3.89 -4.14 2.51
CA TYR A 39 4.79 -4.36 3.63
C TYR A 39 4.62 -3.23 4.63
N ARG A 40 4.24 -3.53 5.88
CA ARG A 40 3.99 -2.48 6.87
C ARG A 40 5.25 -2.12 7.64
N TRP A 41 5.78 -0.92 7.38
CA TRP A 41 6.72 -0.27 8.29
C TRP A 41 6.02 0.34 9.48
N ASN A 42 6.65 0.27 10.66
CA ASN A 42 6.11 0.77 11.92
C ASN A 42 6.97 1.87 12.57
N PHE A 43 7.90 2.44 11.81
CA PHE A 43 8.72 3.58 12.22
C PHE A 43 8.27 4.86 11.48
N PHE A 44 8.67 6.04 11.94
CA PHE A 44 8.31 7.39 11.42
C PHE A 44 6.84 7.81 11.42
N VAL A 45 5.89 6.91 11.14
CA VAL A 45 4.45 7.19 11.04
C VAL A 45 3.69 6.42 12.11
N PRO A 46 2.91 7.08 12.99
CA PRO A 46 2.01 6.38 13.90
C PRO A 46 1.05 5.46 13.14
N HIS A 47 0.86 4.23 13.60
CA HIS A 47 0.11 3.17 12.92
C HIS A 47 0.75 2.62 11.63
N GLY A 48 1.92 3.14 11.26
CA GLY A 48 2.73 2.64 10.15
C GLY A 48 2.34 3.18 8.78
N TYR A 49 3.11 2.76 7.78
CA TYR A 49 2.86 3.01 6.35
C TYR A 49 3.24 1.76 5.53
N ALA A 50 2.69 1.61 4.33
CA ALA A 50 3.12 0.54 3.42
C ALA A 50 4.39 0.97 2.69
N ASP A 51 5.33 0.05 2.50
CA ASP A 51 6.59 0.28 1.79
C ASP A 51 6.39 0.91 0.39
N GLY A 52 7.26 1.85 0.04
CA GLY A 52 7.21 2.57 -1.22
C GLY A 52 7.35 1.68 -2.45
N GLY A 53 8.12 0.59 -2.41
CA GLY A 53 8.35 -0.23 -3.59
C GLY A 53 7.06 -0.79 -4.19
N VAL A 54 6.11 -1.20 -3.34
CA VAL A 54 4.83 -1.75 -3.80
C VAL A 54 3.73 -1.70 -2.73
N TYR A 55 2.56 -1.19 -3.10
CA TYR A 55 1.35 -1.25 -2.28
C TYR A 55 0.07 -1.32 -3.13
N VAL A 56 -1.01 -1.80 -2.52
CA VAL A 56 -2.32 -1.97 -3.16
C VAL A 56 -3.39 -1.22 -2.38
N LEU A 57 -4.23 -0.48 -3.10
CA LEU A 57 -5.40 0.19 -2.55
C LEU A 57 -6.66 -0.40 -3.16
N SER A 58 -7.66 -0.64 -2.32
CA SER A 58 -9.04 -0.83 -2.80
C SER A 58 -9.60 0.47 -3.40
N ARG A 59 -10.64 0.35 -4.23
CA ARG A 59 -11.35 1.53 -4.78
C ARG A 59 -11.82 2.51 -3.69
N PRO A 60 -12.53 2.10 -2.62
CA PRO A 60 -12.95 3.05 -1.58
C PRO A 60 -11.76 3.75 -0.90
N ALA A 61 -10.62 3.07 -0.74
CA ALA A 61 -9.43 3.70 -0.17
C ALA A 61 -8.88 4.80 -1.09
N VAL A 62 -8.85 4.59 -2.41
CA VAL A 62 -8.47 5.63 -3.39
C VAL A 62 -9.45 6.81 -3.38
N GLU A 63 -10.76 6.55 -3.32
CA GLU A 63 -11.78 7.60 -3.23
C GLU A 63 -11.69 8.43 -1.95
N VAL A 64 -11.37 7.78 -0.82
CA VAL A 64 -11.10 8.47 0.45
C VAL A 64 -9.81 9.27 0.33
N PHE A 65 -8.73 8.68 -0.19
CA PHE A 65 -7.45 9.36 -0.37
C PHE A 65 -7.59 10.62 -1.21
N ASN A 66 -8.28 10.54 -2.36
CA ASN A 66 -8.54 11.68 -3.24
C ASN A 66 -9.25 12.84 -2.54
N ARG A 67 -10.17 12.55 -1.60
CA ARG A 67 -10.84 13.59 -0.81
C ARG A 67 -9.94 14.14 0.29
N VAL A 68 -9.13 13.30 0.91
CA VAL A 68 -8.23 13.69 2.00
C VAL A 68 -7.07 14.54 1.48
N MET A 69 -6.50 14.21 0.33
CA MET A 69 -5.40 14.98 -0.28
C MET A 69 -5.81 16.40 -0.68
N GLU A 70 -7.10 16.64 -0.93
CA GLU A 70 -7.64 17.98 -1.24
C GLU A 70 -7.80 18.86 0.01
N ASP A 71 -7.75 18.30 1.22
CA ASP A 71 -7.84 19.05 2.47
C ASP A 71 -6.45 19.18 3.13
N PRO A 72 -5.79 20.36 3.07
CA PRO A 72 -4.48 20.58 3.66
C PRO A 72 -4.42 20.39 5.18
N LYS A 73 -5.57 20.32 5.86
CA LYS A 73 -5.62 20.01 7.30
C LYS A 73 -5.51 18.51 7.57
N LEU A 74 -6.02 17.68 6.67
CA LEU A 74 -5.98 16.22 6.78
C LEU A 74 -4.71 15.66 6.13
N CYS A 75 -4.27 16.25 5.02
CA CYS A 75 -3.09 15.85 4.27
C CYS A 75 -2.24 17.08 3.92
N PRO A 76 -1.43 17.60 4.87
CA PRO A 76 -0.63 18.80 4.64
C PRO A 76 0.55 18.52 3.70
N GLU A 77 0.76 19.38 2.70
CA GLU A 77 1.95 19.38 1.84
C GLU A 77 3.18 19.88 2.61
N LEU A 78 3.76 19.02 3.45
CA LEU A 78 4.93 19.37 4.25
C LEU A 78 6.25 19.21 3.48
N HIS A 79 6.27 18.38 2.42
CA HIS A 79 7.47 18.01 1.64
C HIS A 79 8.67 17.61 2.52
N ARG A 80 8.41 16.91 3.63
CA ARG A 80 9.43 16.51 4.61
C ARG A 80 9.62 15.01 4.74
N ALA A 81 8.78 14.22 4.10
CA ALA A 81 8.87 12.77 4.11
C ALA A 81 8.74 12.22 2.68
N GLU A 82 9.11 10.96 2.54
CA GLU A 82 8.92 10.19 1.32
C GLU A 82 7.42 9.97 1.04
N GLU A 83 7.08 9.68 -0.21
CA GLU A 83 5.69 9.54 -0.67
C GLU A 83 4.91 8.50 0.14
N ASP A 84 5.53 7.36 0.45
CA ASP A 84 4.93 6.26 1.19
C ASP A 84 4.56 6.64 2.63
N GLN A 85 5.41 7.43 3.29
CA GLN A 85 5.14 7.99 4.61
C GLN A 85 3.98 8.99 4.59
N GLU A 86 3.92 9.86 3.58
CA GLU A 86 2.81 10.81 3.44
C GLU A 86 1.50 10.09 3.07
N MET A 87 1.55 9.05 2.22
CA MET A 87 0.41 8.16 1.95
C MET A 87 -0.17 7.57 3.23
N GLY A 88 0.70 7.00 4.09
CA GLY A 88 0.28 6.44 5.38
C GLY A 88 -0.34 7.48 6.31
N ARG A 89 0.25 8.69 6.40
CA ARG A 89 -0.29 9.78 7.22
C ARG A 89 -1.65 10.27 6.74
N CYS A 90 -1.81 10.47 5.44
CA CYS A 90 -3.05 10.99 4.87
C CYS A 90 -4.18 9.96 5.00
N LEU A 91 -3.93 8.68 4.69
CA LEU A 91 -4.93 7.62 4.89
C LEU A 91 -5.30 7.45 6.38
N ALA A 92 -4.33 7.59 7.29
CA ALA A 92 -4.58 7.52 8.73
C ALA A 92 -5.51 8.64 9.23
N ALA A 93 -5.54 9.81 8.58
CA ALA A 93 -6.49 10.88 8.90
C ALA A 93 -7.95 10.48 8.65
N ALA A 94 -8.18 9.48 7.79
CA ALA A 94 -9.48 8.85 7.54
C ALA A 94 -9.67 7.51 8.26
N GLY A 95 -8.75 7.12 9.15
CA GLY A 95 -8.82 5.86 9.89
C GLY A 95 -8.48 4.62 9.04
N ILE A 96 -7.85 4.81 7.88
CA ILE A 96 -7.36 3.72 7.03
C ILE A 96 -5.88 3.53 7.35
N TYR A 97 -5.49 2.30 7.71
CA TYR A 97 -4.14 1.96 8.13
C TYR A 97 -3.57 0.86 7.22
N PRO A 98 -2.24 0.79 7.06
CA PRO A 98 -1.63 -0.29 6.29
C PRO A 98 -1.86 -1.65 6.95
N GLU A 99 -2.27 -2.60 6.12
CA GLU A 99 -2.45 -4.01 6.44
C GLU A 99 -1.28 -4.80 5.84
N ASP A 100 -0.59 -5.56 6.70
CA ASP A 100 0.64 -6.27 6.34
C ASP A 100 0.34 -7.47 5.43
N THR A 101 0.97 -7.51 4.26
CA THR A 101 0.74 -8.56 3.25
C THR A 101 1.62 -9.78 3.40
N ARG A 102 2.50 -9.87 4.40
CA ARG A 102 3.36 -11.04 4.61
C ARG A 102 2.58 -12.28 4.99
N ASP A 103 3.10 -13.44 4.61
CA ASP A 103 2.48 -14.72 4.95
C ASP A 103 2.71 -15.13 6.40
N GLU A 104 2.16 -16.29 6.79
CA GLU A 104 2.30 -16.82 8.15
C GLU A 104 3.77 -17.10 8.53
N ASN A 105 4.65 -17.25 7.54
CA ASN A 105 6.09 -17.43 7.71
C ASN A 105 6.85 -16.09 7.71
N GLY A 106 6.17 -14.97 7.47
CA GLY A 106 6.76 -13.65 7.36
C GLY A 106 7.37 -13.35 5.99
N SER A 107 7.09 -14.16 4.97
CA SER A 107 7.58 -13.94 3.60
C SER A 107 6.71 -12.93 2.86
N ASP A 108 7.36 -12.07 2.08
CA ASP A 108 6.70 -11.02 1.31
C ASP A 108 5.92 -11.58 0.12
N ARG A 109 4.67 -11.11 -0.04
CA ARG A 109 3.84 -11.45 -1.22
C ARG A 109 4.01 -10.49 -2.38
N LEU A 110 4.50 -9.30 -2.09
CA LEU A 110 4.80 -8.22 -3.03
C LEU A 110 6.23 -7.81 -2.72
N ALA A 111 7.12 -7.90 -3.71
CA ALA A 111 8.55 -7.69 -3.50
C ALA A 111 9.06 -6.54 -4.38
N ASP A 112 9.90 -5.71 -3.79
CA ASP A 112 10.80 -4.81 -4.50
C ASP A 112 12.20 -5.43 -4.60
N GLU A 113 13.13 -4.77 -5.31
CA GLU A 113 14.50 -5.28 -5.49
C GLU A 113 15.22 -5.56 -4.15
N TYR A 114 14.93 -4.77 -3.11
CA TYR A 114 15.57 -4.91 -1.79
C TYR A 114 15.01 -6.09 -0.98
N MET A 115 13.71 -6.39 -1.10
CA MET A 115 13.04 -7.51 -0.44
C MET A 115 13.22 -8.84 -1.19
N ALA A 116 13.42 -8.80 -2.52
CA ALA A 116 13.61 -10.00 -3.35
C ALA A 116 14.98 -10.68 -3.21
N THR A 117 15.81 -10.28 -2.24
CA THR A 117 17.16 -10.81 -2.03
C THR A 117 17.20 -12.19 -1.37
N GLU A 118 16.35 -13.13 -1.81
CA GLU A 118 16.76 -14.53 -1.74
C GLU A 118 17.81 -14.75 -2.84
N LYS A 119 19.05 -15.04 -2.40
CA LYS A 119 20.11 -15.50 -3.30
C LYS A 119 19.56 -16.66 -4.13
N VAL A 120 19.33 -16.42 -5.41
CA VAL A 120 19.23 -17.49 -6.40
C VAL A 120 20.59 -18.17 -6.42
N LEU A 121 20.75 -19.24 -5.63
CA LEU A 121 21.85 -20.17 -5.80
C LEU A 121 21.58 -20.92 -7.11
N ALA A 122 22.19 -20.41 -8.18
CA ALA A 122 22.40 -21.19 -9.41
C ALA A 122 23.42 -22.31 -9.15
#